data_AF-A0A954TQL1-F1
#
_entry.id   AF-A0A954TQL1-F1
#
_cell.length_a   1.000
_cell.length_b   1.000
_cell.length_c   1.000
_cell.angle_alpha   90.00
_cell.angle_beta   90.00
_cell.angle_gamma   90.00
#
_symmetry.space_group_name_H-M   'P 1'
#
loop_
_entity.id
_entity.type
_entity.pdbx_description
1 polymer ?
#
loop_
_entity_poly.entity_id
_entity_poly.type
_entity_poly.pdbx_seq_one_letter_code
_entity_poly.pdbx_strand_id
1 'polypeptide(L)'
;MKTRVRLAVVNLWVCLLLCSGGQLGAQVQHSRPAGDLVCGPRCVQYLLRHYGQEEELTELVQEIQWPDLEAGASLAAIDEVLQGRGVFTRAVRLPAAGRLKWKHPAIIHLAQSQPAEMGHYVVWLPSSTPHRADVWAGLAGVQSGPARSIIDDGTIVLLTSPTPILSVEGVVETRSVLFYRLQVASLWMLACLSAVFVRIVWRARACRSHSGSLKGKVIPT
;
A
#
# COMPACT_ATOMS: atom_id res chain seq x y z
N MET A 1 -52.72 0.66 3.96
CA MET A 1 -51.67 -0.10 3.24
C MET A 1 -50.44 0.73 2.78
N LYS A 2 -50.24 1.99 3.21
CA LYS A 2 -49.13 2.85 2.71
C LYS A 2 -47.81 2.80 3.50
N THR A 3 -47.75 2.13 4.66
CA THR A 3 -46.60 2.20 5.58
C THR A 3 -45.58 1.05 5.45
N ARG A 4 -45.88 -0.03 4.73
CA ARG A 4 -44.99 -1.21 4.64
C ARG A 4 -43.87 -1.09 3.59
N VAL A 5 -43.95 -0.14 2.65
CA VAL A 5 -42.97 0.00 1.56
C VAL A 5 -41.72 0.80 1.98
N ARG A 6 -41.80 1.64 3.02
CA ARG A 6 -40.68 2.54 3.40
C ARG A 6 -39.50 1.84 4.09
N LEU A 7 -39.70 0.67 4.72
CA LEU A 7 -38.61 0.00 5.46
C LEU A 7 -37.68 -0.84 4.56
N ALA A 8 -38.18 -1.35 3.42
CA ALA A 8 -37.37 -2.17 2.52
C ALA A 8 -36.36 -1.33 1.71
N VAL A 9 -36.68 -0.06 1.43
CA VAL A 9 -35.82 0.83 0.65
C VAL A 9 -34.58 1.26 1.44
N VAL A 10 -34.70 1.49 2.76
CA VAL A 10 -33.57 1.98 3.59
C VAL A 10 -32.45 0.95 3.71
N ASN A 11 -32.77 -0.35 3.80
CA ASN A 11 -31.74 -1.40 3.89
C ASN A 11 -30.98 -1.63 2.57
N LEU A 12 -31.59 -1.35 1.41
CA LEU A 12 -30.93 -1.52 0.12
C LEU A 12 -29.87 -0.43 -0.12
N TRP A 13 -30.09 0.79 0.35
CA TRP A 13 -29.13 1.90 0.25
C TRP A 13 -27.89 1.70 1.13
N VAL A 14 -28.02 1.07 2.30
CA VAL A 14 -26.87 0.75 3.17
C VAL A 14 -25.96 -0.31 2.53
N CYS A 15 -26.52 -1.33 1.88
CA CYS A 15 -25.72 -2.32 1.13
C CYS A 15 -25.03 -1.72 -0.10
N LEU A 16 -25.68 -0.81 -0.84
CA LEU A 16 -25.10 -0.18 -2.02
C LEU A 16 -23.96 0.79 -1.67
N LEU A 17 -24.05 1.52 -0.55
CA LEU A 17 -22.96 2.36 -0.05
C LEU A 17 -21.75 1.56 0.45
N LEU A 18 -21.95 0.33 0.95
CA LEU A 18 -20.87 -0.55 1.37
C LEU A 18 -20.16 -1.25 0.19
N CYS A 19 -20.85 -1.46 -0.94
CA CYS A 19 -20.28 -2.13 -2.11
C CYS A 19 -19.63 -1.19 -3.14
N SER A 20 -19.91 0.11 -3.11
CA SER A 20 -19.41 1.07 -4.12
C SER A 20 -18.09 1.77 -3.75
N GLY A 21 -17.45 1.37 -2.64
CA GLY A 21 -16.04 1.73 -2.32
C GLY A 21 -15.00 1.02 -3.20
N GLY A 22 -15.38 0.57 -4.40
CA GLY A 22 -14.51 -0.05 -5.38
C GLY A 22 -13.44 0.94 -5.83
N GLN A 23 -12.20 0.57 -5.59
CA GLN A 23 -11.00 1.34 -5.86
C GLN A 23 -10.94 1.77 -7.34
N LEU A 24 -11.19 3.04 -7.62
CA LEU A 24 -10.59 3.73 -8.76
C LEU A 24 -9.09 3.86 -8.49
N GLY A 25 -8.37 2.75 -8.67
CA GLY A 25 -6.92 2.75 -8.74
C GLY A 25 -6.52 3.40 -10.06
N ALA A 26 -6.32 4.72 -10.04
CA ALA A 26 -5.49 5.36 -11.05
C ALA A 26 -4.11 4.69 -10.94
N GLN A 27 -3.88 3.70 -11.80
CA GLN A 27 -2.58 3.06 -11.96
C GLN A 27 -1.69 4.17 -12.49
N VAL A 28 -0.79 4.68 -11.65
CA VAL A 28 0.22 5.64 -12.10
C VAL A 28 1.07 4.89 -13.10
N GLN A 29 0.80 5.07 -14.39
CA GLN A 29 1.64 4.54 -15.46
C GLN A 29 2.99 5.22 -15.29
N HIS A 30 3.92 4.50 -14.66
CA HIS A 30 5.33 4.87 -14.64
C HIS A 30 5.85 4.50 -16.03
N SER A 31 5.52 5.33 -17.03
CA SER A 31 6.07 5.22 -18.36
C SER A 31 7.57 5.40 -18.22
N ARG A 32 8.30 4.28 -18.22
CA ARG A 32 9.76 4.25 -18.23
C ARG A 32 10.21 5.17 -19.38
N PRO A 33 11.04 6.19 -19.14
CA PRO A 33 11.84 6.71 -20.23
C PRO A 33 12.72 5.54 -20.67
N ALA A 34 12.38 4.92 -21.81
CA ALA A 34 13.10 3.78 -22.33
C ALA A 34 14.60 4.12 -22.36
N GLY A 35 15.43 3.33 -21.66
CA GLY A 35 16.89 3.45 -21.75
C GLY A 35 17.64 4.19 -20.63
N ASP A 36 17.05 4.48 -19.46
CA ASP A 36 17.87 4.97 -18.32
C ASP A 36 18.63 3.81 -17.64
N LEU A 37 19.67 3.31 -18.31
CA LEU A 37 20.62 2.30 -17.79
C LEU A 37 21.37 2.80 -16.56
N VAL A 38 21.36 4.12 -16.32
CA VAL A 38 22.15 4.80 -15.30
C VAL A 38 21.33 5.14 -14.04
N CYS A 39 20.16 4.51 -13.85
CA CYS A 39 19.28 4.82 -12.74
C CYS A 39 19.91 4.55 -11.35
N GLY A 40 20.75 3.52 -11.22
CA GLY A 40 21.46 3.19 -9.97
C GLY A 40 22.47 4.26 -9.56
N PRO A 41 23.50 4.57 -10.39
CA PRO A 41 24.48 5.63 -10.09
C PRO A 41 23.82 6.99 -9.87
N ARG A 42 22.76 7.29 -10.62
CA ARG A 42 21.97 8.51 -10.44
C ARG A 42 21.28 8.58 -9.06
N CYS A 43 20.75 7.46 -8.57
CA CYS A 43 20.20 7.39 -7.20
C CYS A 43 21.29 7.59 -6.14
N VAL A 44 22.48 7.02 -6.35
CA VAL A 44 23.64 7.23 -5.46
C VAL A 44 24.05 8.70 -5.44
N GLN A 45 24.20 9.33 -6.60
CA GLN A 45 24.52 10.76 -6.70
C GLN A 45 23.51 11.62 -5.94
N TYR A 46 22.21 11.34 -6.10
CA TYR A 46 21.16 12.03 -5.35
C TYR A 46 21.33 11.90 -3.84
N LEU A 47 21.61 10.68 -3.34
CA LEU A 47 21.81 10.44 -1.92
C LEU A 47 23.04 11.15 -1.37
N LEU A 48 24.18 11.04 -2.06
CA LEU A 48 25.42 11.67 -1.64
C LEU A 48 25.23 13.19 -1.55
N ARG A 49 24.57 13.78 -2.55
CA ARG A 49 24.20 15.20 -2.53
C ARG A 49 23.28 15.55 -1.37
N HIS A 50 22.30 14.71 -1.07
CA HIS A 50 21.43 14.88 0.10
C HIS A 50 22.22 14.89 1.42
N TYR A 51 23.31 14.13 1.51
CA TYR A 51 24.22 14.08 2.65
C TYR A 51 25.37 15.11 2.59
N GLY A 52 25.33 16.05 1.63
CA GLY A 52 26.31 17.14 1.52
C GLY A 52 27.62 16.75 0.82
N GLN A 53 27.62 15.66 0.06
CA GLN A 53 28.76 15.19 -0.73
C GLN A 53 28.43 15.35 -2.22
N GLU A 54 29.25 16.10 -2.96
CA GLU A 54 29.08 16.29 -4.40
C GLU A 54 30.04 15.36 -5.15
N GLU A 55 29.50 14.61 -6.11
CA GLU A 55 30.22 13.56 -6.85
C GLU A 55 29.82 13.59 -8.32
N GLU A 56 30.77 13.33 -9.20
CA GLU A 56 30.54 13.31 -10.64
C GLU A 56 29.82 12.03 -11.06
N LEU A 57 28.74 12.17 -11.83
CA LEU A 57 27.93 11.01 -12.23
C LEU A 57 28.77 10.00 -13.02
N THR A 58 29.69 10.46 -13.87
CA THR A 58 30.55 9.59 -14.68
C THR A 58 31.46 8.70 -13.84
N GLU A 59 31.95 9.20 -12.71
CA GLU A 59 32.79 8.42 -11.78
C GLU A 59 31.94 7.34 -11.10
N LEU A 60 30.73 7.70 -10.64
CA LEU A 60 29.80 6.74 -10.05
C LEU A 60 29.36 5.65 -11.05
N VAL A 61 29.19 5.99 -12.33
CA VAL A 61 28.91 4.98 -13.38
C VAL A 61 30.06 4.00 -13.52
N GLN A 62 31.29 4.50 -13.57
CA GLN A 62 32.49 3.66 -13.68
C GLN A 62 32.65 2.77 -12.44
N GLU A 63 32.38 3.29 -11.24
CA GLU A 63 32.53 2.54 -9.99
C GLU A 63 31.46 1.45 -9.83
N ILE A 64 30.20 1.74 -10.21
CA ILE A 64 29.06 0.86 -9.92
C ILE A 64 28.77 -0.14 -11.03
N GLN A 65 28.95 0.25 -12.30
CA GLN A 65 28.46 -0.51 -13.47
C GLN A 65 29.57 -1.02 -14.38
N TRP A 66 30.81 -0.53 -14.27
CA TRP A 66 31.89 -1.01 -15.13
C TRP A 66 32.34 -2.41 -14.72
N PRO A 67 32.69 -3.32 -15.65
CA PRO A 67 32.78 -3.12 -17.11
C PRO A 67 31.48 -3.36 -17.90
N ASP A 68 30.39 -3.76 -17.26
CA ASP A 68 29.15 -4.18 -17.92
C ASP A 68 27.99 -3.20 -17.68
N LEU A 69 27.94 -2.16 -18.51
CA LEU A 69 26.88 -1.15 -18.47
C LEU A 69 25.48 -1.73 -18.76
N GLU A 70 25.42 -2.80 -19.56
CA GLU A 70 24.16 -3.43 -19.98
C GLU A 70 23.56 -4.30 -18.88
N ALA A 71 24.35 -4.77 -17.91
CA ALA A 71 23.83 -5.45 -16.72
C ALA A 71 23.16 -4.47 -15.71
N GLY A 72 23.40 -3.18 -15.87
CA GLY A 72 22.95 -2.16 -14.93
C GLY A 72 23.68 -2.22 -13.59
N ALA A 73 23.12 -1.53 -12.58
CA ALA A 73 23.73 -1.46 -11.25
C ALA A 73 23.24 -2.60 -10.34
N SER A 74 24.17 -3.33 -9.75
CA SER A 74 23.83 -4.27 -8.67
C SER A 74 23.59 -3.51 -7.35
N LEU A 75 22.66 -4.02 -6.54
CA LEU A 75 22.41 -3.42 -5.21
C LEU A 75 23.64 -3.50 -4.30
N ALA A 76 24.47 -4.53 -4.45
CA ALA A 76 25.70 -4.70 -3.69
C ALA A 76 26.76 -3.65 -4.06
N ALA A 77 26.91 -3.32 -5.34
CA ALA A 77 27.82 -2.25 -5.76
C ALA A 77 27.34 -0.88 -5.24
N ILE A 78 26.03 -0.62 -5.31
CA ILE A 78 25.43 0.59 -4.72
C ILE A 78 25.71 0.67 -3.20
N ASP A 79 25.54 -0.45 -2.50
CA ASP A 79 25.78 -0.58 -1.06
C ASP A 79 27.25 -0.26 -0.70
N GLU A 80 28.20 -0.85 -1.42
CA GLU A 80 29.64 -0.65 -1.23
C GLU A 80 30.05 0.82 -1.44
N VAL A 81 29.60 1.43 -2.54
CA VAL A 81 29.90 2.82 -2.90
C VAL A 81 29.38 3.81 -1.84
N LEU A 82 28.17 3.59 -1.33
CA LEU A 82 27.58 4.42 -0.28
C LEU A 82 28.33 4.25 1.06
N GLN A 83 28.63 3.02 1.45
CA GLN A 83 29.37 2.75 2.70
C GLN A 83 30.78 3.31 2.65
N GLY A 84 31.48 3.19 1.51
CA GLY A 84 32.81 3.77 1.29
C GLY A 84 32.85 5.29 1.48
N ARG A 85 31.70 5.94 1.29
CA ARG A 85 31.48 7.38 1.49
C ARG A 85 30.86 7.75 2.85
N GLY A 86 30.80 6.79 3.78
CA GLY A 86 30.31 7.01 5.14
C GLY A 86 28.78 7.05 5.26
N VAL A 87 28.05 6.65 4.22
CA VAL A 87 26.59 6.49 4.28
C VAL A 87 26.29 5.05 4.67
N PHE A 88 25.73 4.86 5.87
CA PHE A 88 25.37 3.54 6.37
C PHE A 88 24.12 3.04 5.67
N THR A 89 24.16 1.78 5.26
CA THR A 89 23.10 1.16 4.46
C THR A 89 22.61 -0.15 5.08
N ARG A 90 21.36 -0.51 4.76
CA ARG A 90 20.77 -1.80 5.16
C ARG A 90 19.69 -2.22 4.18
N ALA A 91 19.90 -3.35 3.52
CA ALA A 91 18.88 -3.94 2.64
C ALA A 91 17.73 -4.56 3.46
N VAL A 92 16.49 -4.29 3.05
CA VAL A 92 15.27 -4.84 3.62
C VAL A 92 14.35 -5.26 2.49
N ARG A 93 13.75 -6.46 2.61
CA ARG A 93 12.67 -6.89 1.73
C ARG A 93 11.33 -6.53 2.38
N LEU A 94 10.48 -5.80 1.65
CA LEU A 94 9.15 -5.46 2.11
C LEU A 94 8.19 -6.65 1.88
N PRO A 95 7.41 -7.06 2.90
CA PRO A 95 6.40 -8.10 2.75
C PRO A 95 5.16 -7.58 2.01
N ALA A 96 4.31 -8.48 1.51
CA ALA A 96 2.98 -8.18 1.01
C ALA A 96 2.20 -7.36 2.05
N ALA A 97 1.92 -6.09 1.74
CA ALA A 97 1.30 -5.08 2.63
C ALA A 97 2.19 -4.47 3.74
N GLY A 98 3.51 -4.66 3.66
CA GLY A 98 4.47 -3.89 4.42
C GLY A 98 4.44 -2.41 4.02
N ARG A 99 4.59 -1.52 4.99
CA ARG A 99 4.70 -0.08 4.76
C ARG A 99 6.05 0.40 5.22
N LEU A 100 6.74 1.13 4.36
CA LEU A 100 8.03 1.70 4.70
C LEU A 100 7.83 2.95 5.57
N LYS A 101 8.39 2.91 6.77
CA LYS A 101 8.48 4.03 7.72
C LYS A 101 9.96 4.31 7.96
N TRP A 102 10.54 5.15 7.11
CA TRP A 102 11.94 5.52 7.16
C TRP A 102 12.09 7.04 7.07
N LYS A 103 13.02 7.61 7.86
CA LYS A 103 13.19 9.08 7.99
C LYS A 103 14.21 9.67 7.02
N HIS A 104 15.09 8.83 6.48
CA HIS A 104 16.13 9.23 5.54
C HIS A 104 15.73 8.82 4.13
N PRO A 105 16.38 9.34 3.09
CA PRO A 105 16.14 8.80 1.76
C PRO A 105 16.59 7.33 1.68
N ALA A 106 15.95 6.55 0.81
CA ALA A 106 16.26 5.14 0.61
C ALA A 106 16.17 4.78 -0.87
N ILE A 107 16.96 3.81 -1.34
CA ILE A 107 16.85 3.34 -2.73
C ILE A 107 15.84 2.20 -2.77
N ILE A 108 14.88 2.27 -3.68
CA ILE A 108 13.91 1.21 -3.94
C ILE A 108 14.23 0.58 -5.28
N HIS A 109 14.33 -0.75 -5.31
CA HIS A 109 14.39 -1.52 -6.54
C HIS A 109 12.98 -1.92 -6.97
N LEU A 110 12.48 -1.27 -8.02
CA LEU A 110 11.21 -1.59 -8.66
C LEU A 110 11.43 -2.78 -9.59
N ALA A 111 11.02 -3.96 -9.12
CA ALA A 111 11.02 -5.16 -9.95
C ALA A 111 9.98 -5.00 -11.06
N GLN A 112 10.35 -5.34 -12.30
CA GLN A 112 9.42 -5.30 -13.41
C GLN A 112 8.61 -6.59 -13.46
N SER A 113 7.38 -6.49 -13.94
CA SER A 113 6.46 -7.61 -14.04
C SER A 113 6.95 -8.68 -15.03
N GLN A 114 7.90 -8.34 -15.91
CA GLN A 114 8.51 -9.26 -16.85
C GLN A 114 9.96 -9.59 -16.45
N PRO A 115 10.35 -10.87 -16.39
CA PRO A 115 11.69 -11.28 -15.97
C PRO A 115 12.80 -10.90 -16.96
N ALA A 116 12.47 -10.53 -18.19
CA ALA A 116 13.42 -10.11 -19.21
C ALA A 116 13.82 -8.63 -19.11
N GLU A 117 13.10 -7.83 -18.31
CA GLU A 117 13.39 -6.41 -18.20
C GLU A 117 14.19 -6.11 -16.94
N MET A 118 15.30 -5.39 -17.11
CA MET A 118 16.06 -4.87 -15.98
C MET A 118 15.17 -3.97 -15.11
N GLY A 119 15.19 -4.22 -13.80
CA GLY A 119 14.49 -3.40 -12.82
C GLY A 119 14.97 -1.95 -12.81
N HIS A 120 14.24 -1.10 -12.09
CA HIS A 120 14.52 0.33 -12.03
C HIS A 120 14.75 0.78 -10.59
N TYR A 121 15.75 1.63 -10.37
CA TYR A 121 16.01 2.24 -9.07
C TYR A 121 15.39 3.62 -8.97
N VAL A 122 14.71 3.88 -7.85
CA VAL A 122 14.18 5.20 -7.49
C VAL A 122 14.57 5.53 -6.05
N VAL A 123 14.58 6.82 -5.71
CA VAL A 123 14.85 7.25 -4.32
C VAL A 123 13.54 7.55 -3.61
N TRP A 124 13.23 6.79 -2.57
CA TRP A 124 12.20 7.12 -1.59
C TRP A 124 12.60 8.36 -0.80
N LEU A 125 11.74 9.38 -0.78
CA LEU A 125 12.05 10.66 -0.13
C LEU A 125 11.56 10.70 1.32
N PRO A 126 12.24 11.46 2.21
CA PRO A 126 11.82 11.66 3.60
C PRO A 126 10.41 12.23 3.81
N SER A 127 9.84 12.91 2.81
CA SER A 127 8.46 13.42 2.85
C SER A 127 7.40 12.33 2.73
N SER A 128 7.81 11.12 2.36
CA SER A 128 6.92 9.99 2.21
C SER A 128 6.34 9.55 3.55
N THR A 129 5.14 8.98 3.47
CA THR A 129 4.38 8.43 4.60
C THR A 129 4.03 6.97 4.33
N PRO A 130 3.54 6.22 5.33
CA PRO A 130 3.07 4.84 5.13
C PRO A 130 1.91 4.68 4.13
N HIS A 131 1.30 5.78 3.67
CA HIS A 131 0.16 5.79 2.76
C HIS A 131 0.43 6.46 1.41
N ARG A 132 1.33 7.43 1.39
CA ARG A 132 1.73 8.21 0.22
C ARG A 132 3.24 8.18 0.09
N ALA A 133 3.72 7.76 -1.06
CA ALA A 133 5.13 7.80 -1.40
C ALA A 133 5.42 9.02 -2.27
N ASP A 134 6.49 9.72 -1.93
CA ASP A 134 7.14 10.67 -2.80
C ASP A 134 8.48 10.05 -3.19
N VAL A 135 8.67 9.79 -4.48
CA VAL A 135 9.87 9.15 -5.01
C VAL A 135 10.53 10.06 -6.04
N TRP A 136 11.86 10.10 -6.03
CA TRP A 136 12.62 10.72 -7.09
C TRP A 136 13.04 9.66 -8.11
N ALA A 137 12.56 9.79 -9.34
CA ALA A 137 12.74 8.84 -10.44
C ALA A 137 13.73 9.38 -11.48
N GLY A 138 14.86 9.93 -11.01
CA GLY A 138 15.91 10.45 -11.87
C GLY A 138 15.46 11.65 -12.71
N LEU A 139 15.57 11.52 -14.04
CA LEU A 139 15.19 12.58 -15.00
C LEU A 139 13.70 12.93 -14.97
N ALA A 140 12.84 12.01 -14.53
CA ALA A 140 11.41 12.27 -14.37
C ALA A 140 11.09 13.14 -13.14
N GLY A 141 12.09 13.46 -12.31
CA GLY A 141 11.92 14.27 -11.11
C GLY A 141 11.15 13.55 -10.01
N VAL A 142 10.46 14.33 -9.17
CA VAL A 142 9.68 13.81 -8.04
C VAL A 142 8.29 13.38 -8.51
N GLN A 143 7.92 12.14 -8.19
CA GLN A 143 6.60 11.57 -8.41
C GLN A 143 5.94 11.28 -7.06
N SER A 144 4.67 11.62 -6.94
CA SER A 144 3.87 11.35 -5.74
C SER A 144 2.73 10.39 -6.08
N GLY A 145 2.48 9.42 -5.20
CA GLY A 145 1.37 8.50 -5.37
C GLY A 145 1.07 7.69 -4.10
N PRO A 146 0.03 6.83 -4.13
CA PRO A 146 -0.19 5.86 -3.07
C PRO A 146 1.05 4.97 -2.88
N ALA A 147 1.52 4.80 -1.64
CA ALA A 147 2.75 4.02 -1.40
C ALA A 147 2.66 2.58 -1.95
N ARG A 148 1.45 2.00 -1.91
CA ARG A 148 1.13 0.67 -2.44
C ARG A 148 1.19 0.52 -3.97
N SER A 149 1.25 1.62 -4.73
CA SER A 149 1.39 1.54 -6.19
C SER A 149 2.84 1.62 -6.65
N ILE A 150 3.76 1.90 -5.72
CA ILE A 150 5.21 1.98 -5.95
C ILE A 150 5.89 0.78 -5.28
N ILE A 151 5.42 0.39 -4.10
CA ILE A 151 5.93 -0.76 -3.37
C ILE A 151 4.99 -1.94 -3.57
N ASP A 152 5.53 -3.01 -4.15
CA ASP A 152 4.87 -4.30 -4.34
C ASP A 152 5.40 -5.33 -3.32
N ASP A 153 4.81 -6.53 -3.32
CA ASP A 153 5.30 -7.64 -2.52
C ASP A 153 6.71 -8.05 -2.96
N GLY A 154 7.62 -8.18 -2.01
CA GLY A 154 9.00 -8.56 -2.26
C GLY A 154 9.91 -7.44 -2.75
N THR A 155 9.40 -6.20 -2.86
CA THR A 155 10.22 -5.01 -3.18
C THR A 155 11.41 -4.93 -2.23
N ILE A 156 12.59 -4.76 -2.81
CA ILE A 156 13.84 -4.61 -2.06
C ILE A 156 14.12 -3.12 -1.89
N VAL A 157 14.39 -2.72 -0.65
CA VAL A 157 14.72 -1.35 -0.26
C VAL A 157 16.09 -1.34 0.39
N LEU A 158 16.98 -0.47 -0.07
CA LEU A 158 18.23 -0.15 0.58
C LEU A 158 18.01 1.10 1.43
N LEU A 159 17.82 0.89 2.73
CA LEU A 159 17.76 1.97 3.71
C LEU A 159 19.12 2.65 3.76
N THR A 160 19.12 3.98 3.88
CA THR A 160 20.36 4.76 4.06
C THR A 160 20.26 5.66 5.28
N SER A 161 21.39 5.99 5.91
CA SER A 161 21.46 6.90 7.06
C SER A 161 22.88 7.47 7.22
N PRO A 162 23.04 8.70 7.74
CA PRO A 162 24.35 9.22 8.12
C PRO A 162 24.91 8.55 9.40
N THR A 163 24.11 7.73 10.08
CA THR A 163 24.49 7.01 11.31
C THR A 163 24.27 5.50 11.17
N PRO A 164 25.02 4.65 11.90
CA PRO A 164 24.86 3.20 11.81
C PRO A 164 23.41 2.72 12.01
N ILE A 165 22.92 1.90 11.08
CA ILE A 165 21.58 1.30 11.16
C ILE A 165 21.65 0.01 11.99
N LEU A 166 21.39 0.12 13.29
CA LEU A 166 21.51 -1.01 14.23
C LEU A 166 20.35 -2.01 14.16
N SER A 167 19.15 -1.55 13.78
CA SER A 167 17.95 -2.37 13.69
C SER A 167 17.03 -1.90 12.57
N VAL A 168 16.28 -2.85 12.00
CA VAL A 168 15.22 -2.61 11.03
C VAL A 168 13.82 -2.79 11.64
N GLU A 169 13.74 -3.07 12.93
CA GLU A 169 12.48 -3.17 13.65
C GLU A 169 11.75 -1.82 13.64
N GLY A 170 10.47 -1.85 13.30
CA GLY A 170 9.64 -0.64 13.17
C GLY A 170 9.87 0.17 11.89
N VAL A 171 10.82 -0.21 11.03
CA VAL A 171 10.98 0.38 9.69
C VAL A 171 9.91 -0.13 8.74
N VAL A 172 9.52 -1.39 8.90
CA VAL A 172 8.44 -2.01 8.14
C VAL A 172 7.23 -2.17 9.05
N GLU A 173 6.21 -1.36 8.82
CA GLU A 173 4.92 -1.56 9.46
C GLU A 173 4.15 -2.62 8.68
N THR A 174 4.20 -3.86 9.14
CA THR A 174 3.28 -4.90 8.67
C THR A 174 1.90 -4.59 9.25
N ARG A 175 0.95 -4.22 8.40
CA ARG A 175 -0.45 -4.28 8.80
C ARG A 175 -0.74 -5.72 9.19
N SER A 176 -1.14 -5.95 10.44
CA SER A 176 -1.54 -7.28 10.84
C SER A 176 -2.76 -7.68 10.01
N VAL A 177 -2.54 -8.61 9.07
CA VAL A 177 -3.61 -9.25 8.29
C VAL A 177 -4.68 -9.79 9.25
N LEU A 178 -4.25 -10.19 10.46
CA LEU A 178 -5.12 -10.58 11.56
C LEU A 178 -6.12 -9.48 11.95
N PHE A 179 -5.71 -8.21 12.08
CA PHE A 179 -6.63 -7.13 12.46
C PHE A 179 -7.66 -6.87 11.38
N TYR A 180 -7.26 -6.91 10.10
CA TYR A 180 -8.22 -6.82 9.00
C TYR A 180 -9.19 -8.02 8.98
N ARG A 181 -8.69 -9.24 9.15
CA ARG A 181 -9.52 -10.44 9.25
C ARG A 181 -10.49 -10.37 10.43
N LEU A 182 -10.04 -9.88 11.59
CA LEU A 182 -10.88 -9.68 12.77
C LEU A 182 -11.96 -8.61 12.54
N GLN A 183 -11.63 -7.51 11.86
CA GLN A 183 -12.60 -6.49 11.48
C GLN A 183 -13.64 -7.03 10.49
N VAL A 184 -13.21 -7.77 9.47
CA VAL A 184 -14.13 -8.39 8.51
C VAL A 184 -15.01 -9.42 9.23
N ALA A 185 -14.44 -10.28 10.07
CA ALA A 185 -15.19 -11.26 10.85
C ALA A 185 -16.20 -10.61 11.81
N SER A 186 -15.84 -9.52 12.48
CA SER A 186 -16.75 -8.81 13.39
C SER A 186 -17.91 -8.14 12.64
N LEU A 187 -17.65 -7.55 11.46
CA LEU A 187 -18.70 -7.02 10.60
C LEU A 187 -19.65 -8.11 10.12
N TRP A 188 -19.13 -9.28 9.73
CA TRP A 188 -19.94 -10.45 9.38
C TRP A 188 -20.82 -10.92 10.55
N MET A 189 -20.24 -11.01 11.75
CA MET A 189 -20.99 -11.40 12.95
C MET A 189 -22.12 -10.41 13.26
N LEU A 190 -21.86 -9.10 13.16
CA LEU A 190 -22.89 -8.07 13.34
C LEU A 190 -24.01 -8.18 12.30
N ALA A 191 -23.65 -8.41 11.02
CA ALA A 191 -24.62 -8.65 9.96
C ALA A 191 -25.50 -9.88 10.26
N CYS A 192 -24.91 -11.01 10.65
CA CYS A 192 -25.66 -12.21 11.02
C CYS A 192 -26.60 -11.97 12.22
N LEU A 193 -26.13 -11.31 13.28
CA LEU A 193 -26.93 -11.01 14.46
C LEU A 193 -28.13 -10.10 14.13
N SER A 194 -27.91 -9.08 13.29
CA SER A 194 -28.99 -8.21 12.82
C SER A 194 -30.05 -8.95 12.01
N ALA A 195 -29.64 -9.88 11.14
CA ALA A 195 -30.56 -10.70 10.36
C ALA A 195 -31.40 -11.62 11.26
N VAL A 196 -30.78 -12.24 12.27
CA VAL A 196 -31.49 -13.05 13.28
C VAL A 196 -32.48 -12.20 14.06
N PHE A 197 -32.10 -11.00 14.50
CA PHE A 197 -32.98 -10.08 15.22
C PHE A 197 -34.19 -9.68 14.37
N VAL A 198 -33.99 -9.31 13.11
CA VAL A 198 -35.09 -8.98 12.17
C VAL A 198 -36.05 -10.17 12.02
N ARG A 199 -35.52 -11.40 11.90
CA ARG A 199 -36.34 -12.62 11.83
C ARG A 199 -37.17 -12.85 13.08
N ILE A 200 -36.60 -12.62 14.28
CA ILE A 200 -37.31 -12.73 15.56
C ILE A 200 -38.44 -11.70 15.64
N VAL A 201 -38.16 -10.43 15.33
CA VAL A 201 -39.17 -9.35 15.34
C VAL A 201 -40.30 -9.63 14.35
N TRP A 202 -39.97 -10.14 13.16
CA TRP A 202 -40.97 -10.51 12.16
C TRP A 202 -41.88 -11.64 12.64
N ARG A 203 -41.32 -12.70 13.23
CA ARG A 203 -42.11 -13.81 13.82
C ARG A 203 -43.00 -13.33 14.96
N ALA A 204 -42.49 -12.50 15.86
CA ALA A 204 -43.26 -11.95 16.98
C ALA A 204 -44.46 -11.10 16.50
N ARG A 205 -44.30 -10.35 15.39
CA ARG A 205 -45.40 -9.59 14.77
C ARG A 205 -46.45 -10.49 14.12
N ALA A 206 -46.03 -11.58 13.45
CA ALA A 206 -46.96 -12.52 12.84
C ALA A 206 -47.89 -13.18 13.89
N CYS A 207 -47.34 -13.60 15.04
CA CYS A 207 -48.14 -14.19 16.12
C CYS A 207 -49.19 -13.23 16.71
N ARG A 208 -48.86 -11.94 16.89
CA ARG A 208 -49.84 -10.95 17.40
C ARG A 208 -51.00 -10.71 16.43
N SER A 209 -50.76 -10.82 15.12
CA SER A 209 -51.80 -10.62 14.11
C SER A 209 -52.90 -11.69 14.15
N HIS A 210 -52.59 -12.92 14.58
CA HIS A 210 -53.60 -13.97 14.68
C HIS A 210 -54.44 -13.89 15.97
N SER A 211 -53.87 -13.42 17.08
CA SER A 211 -54.61 -13.32 18.34
C SER A 211 -55.70 -12.25 18.36
N GLY A 212 -55.68 -11.28 17.43
CA GLY A 212 -56.69 -10.22 17.33
C GLY A 212 -57.99 -10.61 16.60
N SER A 213 -58.01 -11.75 15.90
CA SER A 213 -59.16 -12.12 15.04
C SER A 213 -60.31 -12.82 15.77
N LEU A 214 -60.20 -13.09 17.07
CA LEU A 214 -61.20 -13.86 17.85
C LEU A 214 -62.15 -13.01 18.70
N LYS A 215 -62.06 -11.67 18.68
CA LYS A 215 -62.85 -10.79 19.58
C LYS A 215 -64.15 -10.19 18.99
N GLY A 216 -64.68 -10.70 17.88
CA GLY A 216 -65.80 -10.02 17.20
C GLY A 216 -66.80 -10.95 16.53
N LYS A 217 -67.35 -11.93 17.25
CA LYS A 217 -68.60 -12.59 16.83
C LYS A 217 -69.67 -12.30 17.89
N VAL A 218 -70.17 -11.06 17.87
CA VAL A 218 -71.40 -10.70 18.58
C VAL A 218 -72.53 -11.43 17.86
N ILE A 219 -73.16 -12.37 18.54
CA ILE A 219 -74.33 -13.08 18.05
C ILE A 219 -75.51 -12.09 18.20
N PRO A 220 -76.16 -11.67 17.11
CA PRO A 220 -77.38 -10.89 17.23
C PRO A 220 -78.49 -11.81 17.76
N THR A 221 -79.06 -11.43 18.91
CA THR A 221 -80.30 -11.97 19.47
C THR A 221 -81.51 -11.29 18.87
#